data_AF-A0A352NHH6-F1
#
_entry.id   AF-A0A352NHH6-F1
#
_cell.length_a   1.000
_cell.length_b   1.000
_cell.length_c   1.000
_cell.angle_alpha   90.00
_cell.angle_beta   90.00
_cell.angle_gamma   90.00
#
_symmetry.space_group_name_H-M   'P 1'
#
loop_
_entity.id
_entity.type
_entity.pdbx_description
1 polymer ?
#
loop_
_entity_poly.entity_id
_entity_poly.type
_entity_poly.pdbx_seq_one_letter_code
_entity_poly.pdbx_strand_id
1 'polypeptide(L)'
;MIFPKMVRIRQTLPSLPLADPAAEVRRTLVDAGFASKIRPGAQVGITAGSRGIRDIALILRQVVNLVKSLGGRPVILAAMGSHGGGVPQGQLALLHSLGISEDRLGAPLDCSIDSLAVGRAFYGDVFIKKSALQCDAIVVVNRIKPHTSFHGEHESGLLKMLAVGLGGPAGAASLHGCEPGLLSRAVAEGGLVVLNCAPVVLGLAVLEDSYEQTRKLVALQPEDFLHGEKSLLKEARQFLPGLPTADLDVLVVDQIGKNISGTGMDTNVIGRLRIQG
;
A
#
# COMPACT_ATOMS: atom_id res chain seq x y z
N MET A 1 -36.70 31.08 -8.50
CA MET A 1 -35.90 30.21 -9.38
C MET A 1 -36.60 28.87 -9.47
N ILE A 2 -36.82 28.36 -10.68
CA ILE A 2 -37.37 27.02 -10.90
C ILE A 2 -36.17 26.09 -11.05
N PHE A 3 -35.92 25.25 -10.06
CA PHE A 3 -34.91 24.19 -10.15
C PHE A 3 -35.49 22.98 -10.90
N PRO A 4 -34.67 22.19 -11.60
CA PRO A 4 -35.14 20.93 -12.19
C PRO A 4 -35.67 20.00 -11.09
N LYS A 5 -36.53 19.05 -11.47
CA LYS A 5 -37.03 18.04 -10.54
C LYS A 5 -35.85 17.20 -10.04
N MET A 6 -35.48 17.38 -8.78
CA MET A 6 -34.42 16.62 -8.15
C MET A 6 -34.96 15.26 -7.68
N VAL A 7 -34.24 14.19 -7.98
CA VAL A 7 -34.54 12.84 -7.50
C VAL A 7 -33.40 12.37 -6.62
N ARG A 8 -33.72 11.80 -5.46
CA ARG A 8 -32.72 11.19 -4.59
C ARG A 8 -32.41 9.78 -5.08
N ILE A 9 -31.16 9.54 -5.45
CA ILE A 9 -30.65 8.22 -5.83
C ILE A 9 -29.85 7.66 -4.64
N ARG A 10 -30.04 6.37 -4.35
CA ARG A 10 -29.18 5.61 -3.45
C ARG A 10 -28.55 4.48 -4.25
N GLN A 11 -27.22 4.43 -4.27
CA GLN A 11 -26.50 3.29 -4.81
C GLN A 11 -26.30 2.24 -3.72
N THR A 12 -26.49 0.97 -4.08
CA THR A 12 -26.08 -0.18 -3.27
C THR A 12 -24.91 -0.83 -3.99
N LEU A 13 -23.76 -0.89 -3.32
CA LEU A 13 -22.53 -1.42 -3.88
C LEU A 13 -22.28 -2.84 -3.36
N PRO A 14 -21.46 -3.66 -4.03
CA PRO A 14 -21.06 -4.95 -3.51
C PRO A 14 -20.33 -4.81 -2.16
N SER A 15 -20.78 -5.54 -1.15
CA SER A 15 -20.07 -5.69 0.13
C SER A 15 -19.73 -7.16 0.37
N LEU A 16 -18.45 -7.44 0.57
CA LEU A 16 -17.92 -8.80 0.72
C LEU A 16 -16.77 -8.81 1.76
N PRO A 17 -16.99 -8.36 3.01
CA PRO A 17 -15.96 -8.36 4.03
C PRO A 17 -15.57 -9.79 4.42
N LEU A 18 -14.31 -9.97 4.82
CA LEU A 18 -13.89 -11.19 5.52
C LEU A 18 -14.62 -11.30 6.87
N ALA A 19 -15.11 -12.49 7.18
CA ALA A 19 -15.75 -12.75 8.47
C ALA A 19 -14.75 -12.70 9.65
N ASP A 20 -13.54 -13.20 9.43
CA ASP A 20 -12.44 -13.14 10.40
C ASP A 20 -11.12 -12.81 9.68
N PRO A 21 -10.76 -11.51 9.56
CA PRO A 21 -9.49 -11.10 8.97
C PRO A 21 -8.27 -11.69 9.69
N ALA A 22 -8.36 -11.97 11.01
CA ALA A 22 -7.21 -12.47 11.76
C ALA A 22 -6.92 -13.94 11.43
N ALA A 23 -7.97 -14.76 11.37
CA ALA A 23 -7.85 -16.14 10.90
C ALA A 23 -7.38 -16.19 9.43
N GLU A 24 -7.88 -15.29 8.58
CA GLU A 24 -7.49 -15.24 7.18
C GLU A 24 -5.99 -14.95 7.03
N VAL A 25 -5.44 -13.95 7.74
CA VAL A 25 -3.98 -13.67 7.69
C VAL A 25 -3.17 -14.93 8.02
N ARG A 26 -3.53 -15.64 9.09
CA ARG A 26 -2.81 -16.85 9.49
C ARG A 26 -2.88 -17.92 8.41
N ARG A 27 -4.08 -18.17 7.87
CA ARG A 27 -4.29 -19.13 6.78
C ARG A 27 -3.45 -18.77 5.55
N THR A 28 -3.59 -17.53 5.06
CA THR A 28 -2.88 -17.05 3.87
C THR A 28 -1.36 -17.17 4.00
N LEU A 29 -0.79 -16.86 5.18
CA LEU A 29 0.66 -16.98 5.41
C LEU A 29 1.12 -18.43 5.54
N VAL A 30 0.35 -19.29 6.22
CA VAL A 30 0.65 -20.72 6.33
C VAL A 30 0.63 -21.39 4.95
N ASP A 31 -0.41 -21.15 4.17
CA ASP A 31 -0.57 -21.72 2.82
C ASP A 31 0.54 -21.26 1.87
N ALA A 32 1.08 -20.05 2.08
CA ALA A 32 2.22 -19.51 1.34
C ALA A 32 3.59 -20.03 1.81
N GLY A 33 3.61 -20.99 2.74
CA GLY A 33 4.83 -21.59 3.27
C GLY A 33 5.65 -20.63 4.13
N PHE A 34 5.04 -19.64 4.78
CA PHE A 34 5.78 -18.59 5.50
C PHE A 34 6.72 -19.15 6.60
N ALA A 35 6.38 -20.28 7.21
CA ALA A 35 7.19 -20.91 8.25
C ALA A 35 8.61 -21.29 7.78
N SER A 36 8.76 -21.74 6.53
CA SER A 36 10.08 -22.14 6.00
C SER A 36 10.97 -20.94 5.63
N LYS A 37 10.41 -19.72 5.66
CA LYS A 37 11.09 -18.48 5.25
C LYS A 37 11.73 -17.74 6.41
N ILE A 38 11.35 -18.07 7.65
CA ILE A 38 11.81 -17.38 8.85
C ILE A 38 12.73 -18.30 9.64
N ARG A 39 13.97 -17.87 9.85
CA ARG A 39 14.93 -18.57 10.71
C ARG A 39 14.75 -18.10 12.15
N PRO A 40 14.86 -18.99 13.17
CA PRO A 40 14.92 -18.55 14.56
C PRO A 40 16.03 -17.52 14.78
N GLY A 41 15.72 -16.44 15.50
CA GLY A 41 16.62 -15.32 15.76
C GLY A 41 16.69 -14.26 14.66
N ALA A 42 16.19 -14.54 13.45
CA ALA A 42 16.21 -13.61 12.33
C ALA A 42 15.43 -12.32 12.63
N GLN A 43 16.00 -11.16 12.29
CA GLN A 43 15.27 -9.90 12.30
C GLN A 43 14.38 -9.80 11.06
N VAL A 44 13.07 -9.69 11.27
CA VAL A 44 12.08 -9.69 10.17
C VAL A 44 11.42 -8.32 10.08
N GLY A 45 11.71 -7.60 9.00
CA GLY A 45 11.07 -6.33 8.67
C GLY A 45 9.65 -6.54 8.15
N ILE A 46 8.69 -5.77 8.62
CA ILE A 46 7.29 -5.80 8.15
C ILE A 46 6.91 -4.38 7.74
N THR A 47 6.58 -4.17 6.47
CA THR A 47 6.31 -2.81 5.97
C THR A 47 4.99 -2.27 6.49
N ALA A 48 4.98 -1.03 6.98
CA ALA A 48 3.77 -0.29 7.32
C ALA A 48 3.68 1.00 6.49
N GLY A 49 2.59 1.13 5.75
CA GLY A 49 2.28 2.31 4.96
C GLY A 49 1.54 3.40 5.74
N SER A 50 1.29 4.51 5.05
CA SER A 50 0.64 5.72 5.58
C SER A 50 -0.86 5.82 5.29
N ARG A 51 -1.46 4.78 4.70
CA ARG A 51 -2.85 4.80 4.24
C ARG A 51 -3.76 4.08 5.23
N GLY A 52 -4.95 4.63 5.43
CA GLY A 52 -6.04 3.93 6.09
C GLY A 52 -6.47 2.72 5.28
N ILE A 53 -6.28 1.54 5.88
CA ILE A 53 -6.78 0.25 5.43
C ILE A 53 -7.47 -0.34 6.66
N ARG A 54 -8.74 -0.73 6.53
CA ARG A 54 -9.64 -0.96 7.68
C ARG A 54 -9.03 -1.85 8.79
N ASP A 55 -8.37 -2.94 8.42
CA ASP A 55 -7.83 -3.92 9.38
C ASP A 55 -6.30 -3.91 9.49
N ILE A 56 -5.62 -2.84 9.07
CA ILE A 56 -4.14 -2.85 8.95
C ILE A 56 -3.42 -3.17 10.25
N ALA A 57 -3.83 -2.56 11.37
CA ALA A 57 -3.20 -2.82 12.66
C ALA A 57 -3.39 -4.30 13.09
N LEU A 58 -4.56 -4.87 12.81
CA LEU A 58 -4.84 -6.28 13.08
C LEU A 58 -3.98 -7.18 12.18
N ILE A 59 -3.91 -6.88 10.89
CA ILE A 59 -3.11 -7.63 9.91
C ILE A 59 -1.64 -7.63 10.31
N LEU A 60 -1.06 -6.45 10.56
CA LEU A 60 0.34 -6.31 10.99
C LEU A 60 0.60 -7.06 12.30
N ARG A 61 -0.31 -6.98 13.27
CA ARG A 61 -0.19 -7.72 14.54
C ARG A 61 -0.18 -9.24 14.33
N GLN A 62 -1.01 -9.76 13.41
CA GLN A 62 -0.99 -11.19 13.09
C GLN A 62 0.32 -11.62 12.42
N VAL A 63 0.87 -10.81 11.50
CA VAL A 63 2.20 -11.07 10.91
C VAL A 63 3.27 -11.07 12.00
N VAL A 64 3.27 -10.07 12.89
CA VAL A 64 4.20 -9.97 14.03
C VAL A 64 4.12 -11.21 14.93
N ASN A 65 2.91 -11.63 15.31
CA ASN A 65 2.71 -12.79 16.16
C ASN A 65 3.21 -14.08 15.50
N LEU A 66 2.98 -14.24 14.20
CA LEU A 66 3.47 -15.40 13.46
C LEU A 66 5.00 -15.42 13.40
N VAL A 67 5.65 -14.29 13.09
CA VAL A 67 7.11 -14.16 13.14
C VAL A 67 7.66 -14.57 14.51
N LYS A 68 7.07 -14.07 15.61
CA LYS A 68 7.50 -14.43 16.97
C LYS A 68 7.33 -15.92 17.26
N SER A 69 6.21 -16.51 16.82
CA SER A 69 5.94 -17.93 17.04
C SER A 69 6.95 -18.85 16.33
N LEU A 70 7.58 -18.36 15.25
CA LEU A 70 8.65 -19.01 14.52
C LEU A 70 10.05 -18.71 15.09
N GLY A 71 10.12 -17.97 16.22
CA GLY A 71 11.37 -17.57 16.86
C GLY A 71 12.06 -16.36 16.22
N GLY A 72 11.42 -15.70 15.25
CA GLY A 72 11.94 -14.47 14.63
C GLY A 72 11.73 -13.22 15.50
N ARG A 73 12.46 -12.14 15.17
CA ARG A 73 12.42 -10.84 15.84
C ARG A 73 11.77 -9.81 14.91
N PRO A 74 10.46 -9.53 15.04
CA PRO A 74 9.79 -8.62 14.13
C PRO A 74 10.17 -7.16 14.41
N VAL A 75 10.25 -6.36 13.34
CA VAL A 75 10.34 -4.89 13.39
C VAL A 75 9.40 -4.31 12.34
N ILE A 76 8.61 -3.31 12.72
CA ILE A 76 7.74 -2.59 11.80
C ILE A 76 8.58 -1.52 11.09
N LEU A 77 8.72 -1.63 9.78
CA LEU A 77 9.43 -0.66 8.96
C LEU A 77 8.43 0.37 8.45
N ALA A 78 8.57 1.63 8.87
CA ALA A 78 7.82 2.73 8.28
C ALA A 78 8.22 2.88 6.81
N ALA A 79 7.32 2.48 5.92
CA ALA A 79 7.52 2.41 4.47
C ALA A 79 6.58 3.41 3.80
N MET A 80 6.81 4.69 4.05
CA MET A 80 5.84 5.76 3.78
C MET A 80 6.32 6.81 2.80
N GLY A 81 7.52 6.64 2.22
CA GLY A 81 8.13 7.62 1.34
C GLY A 81 8.27 8.98 2.03
N SER A 82 7.72 10.03 1.42
CA SER A 82 7.73 11.41 1.94
C SER A 82 6.59 11.74 2.91
N HIS A 83 5.70 10.80 3.24
CA HIS A 83 4.59 11.08 4.15
C HIS A 83 5.09 11.34 5.58
N GLY A 84 4.25 11.99 6.40
CA GLY A 84 4.68 12.46 7.72
C GLY A 84 5.75 13.57 7.64
N GLY A 85 5.76 14.33 6.54
CA GLY A 85 6.78 15.35 6.27
C GLY A 85 8.16 14.79 5.93
N GLY A 86 8.30 13.47 5.73
CA GLY A 86 9.58 12.84 5.45
C GLY A 86 10.55 12.86 6.64
N VAL A 87 10.04 13.02 7.87
CA VAL A 87 10.83 13.05 9.10
C VAL A 87 10.33 11.98 10.09
N PRO A 88 11.21 11.40 10.93
CA PRO A 88 10.85 10.29 11.81
C PRO A 88 9.64 10.56 12.71
N GLN A 89 9.55 11.76 13.30
CA GLN A 89 8.48 12.12 14.25
C GLN A 89 7.11 12.20 13.56
N GLY A 90 7.07 12.79 12.35
CA GLY A 90 5.83 12.90 11.60
C GLY A 90 5.39 11.56 11.01
N GLN A 91 6.34 10.70 10.65
CA GLN A 91 6.06 9.31 10.28
C GLN A 91 5.45 8.52 11.45
N LEU A 92 6.06 8.61 12.64
CA LEU A 92 5.57 7.97 13.85
C LEU A 92 4.14 8.43 14.21
N ALA A 93 3.90 9.75 14.22
CA ALA A 93 2.58 10.31 14.53
C ALA A 93 1.50 9.80 13.55
N LEU A 94 1.83 9.68 12.26
CA LEU A 94 0.90 9.17 11.26
C LEU A 94 0.59 7.68 11.49
N LEU A 95 1.60 6.85 11.75
CA LEU A 95 1.38 5.43 12.10
C LEU A 95 0.49 5.27 13.34
N HIS A 96 0.74 6.07 14.38
CA HIS A 96 -0.09 6.08 15.58
C HIS A 96 -1.56 6.41 15.29
N SER A 97 -1.83 7.37 14.40
CA SER A 97 -3.20 7.70 13.99
C SER A 97 -3.91 6.55 13.25
N LEU A 98 -3.16 5.61 12.68
CA LEU A 98 -3.65 4.39 12.05
C LEU A 98 -3.74 3.21 13.04
N GLY A 99 -3.47 3.45 14.32
CA GLY A 99 -3.44 2.41 15.36
C GLY A 99 -2.21 1.50 15.29
N ILE A 100 -1.16 1.93 14.57
CA ILE A 100 0.11 1.22 14.44
C ILE A 100 1.10 1.82 15.46
N SER A 101 1.31 1.08 16.55
CA SER A 101 2.21 1.46 17.65
C SER A 101 2.85 0.22 18.29
N GLU A 102 3.97 0.41 18.98
CA GLU A 102 4.77 -0.69 19.53
C GLU A 102 3.99 -1.53 20.56
N ASP A 103 3.19 -0.88 21.40
CA ASP A 103 2.36 -1.52 22.42
C ASP A 103 1.24 -2.37 21.80
N ARG A 104 0.61 -1.88 20.73
CA ARG A 104 -0.52 -2.56 20.08
C ARG A 104 -0.08 -3.74 19.23
N LEU A 105 1.07 -3.60 18.56
CA LEU A 105 1.60 -4.64 17.69
C LEU A 105 2.54 -5.59 18.44
N GLY A 106 3.15 -5.13 19.53
CA GLY A 106 4.16 -5.87 20.27
C GLY A 106 5.51 -5.95 19.54
N ALA A 107 5.82 -5.05 18.60
CA ALA A 107 7.07 -5.04 17.86
C ALA A 107 7.62 -3.61 17.77
N PRO A 108 8.95 -3.42 17.76
CA PRO A 108 9.55 -2.10 17.60
C PRO A 108 9.14 -1.43 16.29
N LEU A 109 9.07 -0.10 16.29
CA LEU A 109 8.77 0.73 15.11
C LEU A 109 10.03 1.45 14.61
N ASP A 110 10.49 1.12 13.41
CA ASP A 110 11.57 1.83 12.73
C ASP A 110 11.01 2.94 11.82
N CYS A 111 11.06 4.17 12.31
CA CYS A 111 10.75 5.38 11.54
C CYS A 111 12.02 6.09 11.02
N SER A 112 13.16 5.40 10.93
CA SER A 112 14.37 5.98 10.36
C SER A 112 14.13 6.37 8.89
N ILE A 113 14.80 7.41 8.40
CA ILE A 113 14.61 7.91 7.03
C ILE A 113 15.87 7.79 6.17
N ASP A 114 16.98 7.35 6.77
CA ASP A 114 18.26 7.23 6.09
C ASP A 114 18.19 6.16 5.01
N SER A 115 18.37 6.59 3.78
CA SER A 115 18.35 5.73 2.59
C SER A 115 19.67 5.79 1.84
N LEU A 116 19.96 4.75 1.06
CA LEU A 116 21.04 4.73 0.07
C LEU A 116 20.51 4.32 -1.30
N ALA A 117 21.22 4.74 -2.35
CA ALA A 117 20.97 4.25 -3.70
C ALA A 117 21.47 2.81 -3.83
N VAL A 118 20.63 1.92 -4.33
CA VAL A 118 20.92 0.47 -4.50
C VAL A 118 20.89 0.01 -5.95
N GLY A 119 20.50 0.89 -6.86
CA GLY A 119 20.47 0.62 -8.28
C GLY A 119 19.92 1.80 -9.05
N ARG A 120 19.63 1.55 -10.33
CA ARG A 120 19.06 2.53 -11.25
C ARG A 120 17.89 1.95 -12.01
N ALA A 121 16.93 2.82 -12.29
CA ALA A 121 15.83 2.62 -13.23
C ALA A 121 15.88 3.73 -14.28
N PHE A 122 15.03 3.68 -15.30
CA PHE A 122 14.98 4.70 -16.37
C PHE A 122 14.77 6.13 -15.85
N TYR A 123 14.16 6.30 -14.66
CA TYR A 123 13.89 7.59 -14.04
C TYR A 123 15.01 8.09 -13.11
N GLY A 124 16.06 7.29 -12.87
CA GLY A 124 17.18 7.66 -12.02
C GLY A 124 17.52 6.62 -10.94
N ASP A 125 18.12 7.08 -9.85
CA ASP A 125 18.58 6.22 -8.76
C ASP A 125 17.39 5.66 -7.96
N VAL A 126 17.47 4.37 -7.63
CA VAL A 126 16.50 3.67 -6.78
C VAL A 126 17.07 3.58 -5.37
N PHE A 127 16.27 3.98 -4.38
CA PHE A 127 16.69 4.07 -2.99
C PHE A 127 16.01 3.02 -2.13
N ILE A 128 16.66 2.64 -1.04
CA ILE A 128 16.08 1.85 0.06
C ILE A 128 16.63 2.36 1.40
N LYS A 129 15.79 2.33 2.44
CA LYS A 129 16.16 2.59 3.83
C LYS A 129 17.25 1.62 4.29
N LYS A 130 18.26 2.15 4.98
CA LYS A 130 19.35 1.36 5.59
C LYS A 130 18.82 0.27 6.52
N SER A 131 17.81 0.59 7.34
CA SER A 131 17.21 -0.37 8.28
C SER A 131 16.52 -1.55 7.60
N ALA A 132 16.00 -1.37 6.38
CA ALA A 132 15.42 -2.48 5.62
C ALA A 132 16.51 -3.48 5.19
N LEU A 133 17.69 -3.01 4.76
CA LEU A 133 18.82 -3.87 4.39
C LEU A 133 19.48 -4.56 5.58
N GLN A 134 19.23 -4.10 6.80
CA GLN A 134 19.73 -4.73 8.03
C GLN A 134 18.86 -5.90 8.50
N CYS A 135 17.65 -6.04 7.94
CA CYS A 135 16.78 -7.18 8.24
C CYS A 135 17.31 -8.44 7.54
N ASP A 136 17.10 -9.61 8.16
CA ASP A 136 17.40 -10.91 7.54
C ASP A 136 16.29 -11.36 6.57
N ALA A 137 15.08 -10.85 6.76
CA ALA A 137 13.91 -11.10 5.93
C ALA A 137 12.95 -9.89 5.96
N ILE A 138 12.22 -9.65 4.87
CA ILE A 138 11.19 -8.61 4.77
C ILE A 138 9.87 -9.21 4.28
N VAL A 139 8.79 -8.89 5.00
CA VAL A 139 7.42 -9.11 4.57
C VAL A 139 6.82 -7.78 4.13
N VAL A 140 6.43 -7.70 2.85
CA VAL A 140 5.82 -6.51 2.28
C VAL A 140 4.30 -6.61 2.46
N VAL A 141 3.71 -5.73 3.26
CA VAL A 141 2.26 -5.65 3.48
C VAL A 141 1.74 -4.36 2.87
N ASN A 142 0.82 -4.45 1.92
CA ASN A 142 0.13 -3.27 1.39
C ASN A 142 -1.21 -3.60 0.74
N ARG A 143 -2.07 -2.59 0.59
CA ARG A 143 -3.26 -2.66 -0.24
C ARG A 143 -2.92 -2.52 -1.72
N ILE A 144 -3.54 -3.36 -2.55
CA ILE A 144 -3.57 -3.17 -4.00
C ILE A 144 -4.82 -2.36 -4.35
N LYS A 145 -4.64 -1.15 -4.88
CA LYS A 145 -5.74 -0.24 -5.24
C LYS A 145 -5.33 0.67 -6.41
N PRO A 146 -6.27 1.00 -7.31
CA PRO A 146 -6.05 2.03 -8.32
C PRO A 146 -5.64 3.36 -7.68
N HIS A 147 -4.64 4.00 -8.27
CA HIS A 147 -4.09 5.26 -7.84
C HIS A 147 -4.91 6.43 -8.39
N THR A 148 -5.05 7.50 -7.62
CA THR A 148 -5.88 8.66 -7.97
C THR A 148 -5.13 9.73 -8.76
N SER A 149 -3.97 9.41 -9.32
CA SER A 149 -3.13 10.41 -10.03
C SER A 149 -2.41 9.87 -11.27
N PHE A 150 -2.43 8.56 -11.47
CA PHE A 150 -1.88 7.90 -12.65
C PHE A 150 -2.52 6.52 -12.76
N HIS A 151 -2.52 5.94 -13.95
CA HIS A 151 -3.07 4.61 -14.20
C HIS A 151 -2.10 3.77 -15.03
N GLY A 152 -2.13 2.45 -14.84
CA GLY A 152 -1.35 1.53 -15.64
C GLY A 152 -1.49 0.09 -15.18
N GLU A 153 -0.46 -0.71 -15.39
CA GLU A 153 -0.46 -2.13 -14.98
C GLU A 153 -0.03 -2.32 -13.52
N HIS A 154 0.72 -1.35 -12.99
CA HIS A 154 1.19 -1.29 -11.60
C HIS A 154 0.88 0.09 -11.01
N GLU A 155 0.21 0.13 -9.87
CA GLU A 155 -0.28 1.37 -9.25
C GLU A 155 0.04 1.39 -7.75
N SER A 156 -0.96 1.34 -6.86
CA SER A 156 -0.69 1.08 -5.44
C SER A 156 -0.63 -0.42 -5.20
N GLY A 157 0.40 -0.88 -4.49
CA GLY A 157 0.62 -2.30 -4.24
C GLY A 157 1.95 -2.57 -3.55
N LEU A 158 2.43 -3.79 -3.67
CA LEU A 158 3.68 -4.26 -3.06
C LEU A 158 4.89 -3.62 -3.74
N LEU A 159 4.91 -3.51 -5.06
CA LEU A 159 6.04 -2.89 -5.79
C LEU A 159 6.18 -1.41 -5.45
N LYS A 160 5.08 -0.67 -5.30
CA LYS A 160 5.12 0.73 -4.83
C LYS A 160 5.58 0.84 -3.38
N MET A 161 5.20 -0.11 -2.53
CA MET A 161 5.68 -0.17 -1.14
C MET A 161 7.20 -0.34 -1.10
N LEU A 162 7.77 -1.12 -2.02
CA LEU A 162 9.22 -1.25 -2.17
C LEU A 162 9.86 0.02 -2.73
N ALA A 163 9.43 0.48 -3.91
CA ALA A 163 10.07 1.58 -4.65
C ALA A 163 9.98 2.94 -3.94
N VAL A 164 8.80 3.27 -3.40
CA VAL A 164 8.52 4.57 -2.78
C VAL A 164 8.50 4.45 -1.26
N GLY A 165 7.81 3.43 -0.75
CA GLY A 165 7.63 3.26 0.69
C GLY A 165 8.95 3.08 1.42
N LEU A 166 9.66 1.99 1.11
CA LEU A 166 10.99 1.68 1.64
C LEU A 166 12.09 2.56 1.07
N GLY A 167 11.86 3.24 -0.05
CA GLY A 167 12.79 4.25 -0.57
C GLY A 167 12.89 5.53 0.28
N GLY A 168 11.96 5.73 1.22
CA GLY A 168 11.94 6.91 2.09
C GLY A 168 11.77 8.22 1.31
N PRO A 169 12.12 9.37 1.91
CA PRO A 169 12.00 10.66 1.25
C PRO A 169 12.80 10.74 -0.06
N ALA A 170 14.01 10.17 -0.11
CA ALA A 170 14.86 10.19 -1.31
C ALA A 170 14.27 9.36 -2.46
N GLY A 171 13.80 8.14 -2.18
CA GLY A 171 13.14 7.30 -3.19
C GLY A 171 11.84 7.91 -3.70
N ALA A 172 11.06 8.52 -2.81
CA ALA A 172 9.87 9.27 -3.21
C ALA A 172 10.22 10.47 -4.11
N ALA A 173 11.26 11.25 -3.78
CA ALA A 173 11.69 12.37 -4.61
C ALA A 173 12.18 11.90 -5.99
N SER A 174 12.99 10.84 -6.03
CA SER A 174 13.50 10.25 -7.28
C SER A 174 12.37 9.82 -8.21
N LEU A 175 11.41 9.04 -7.70
CA LEU A 175 10.29 8.55 -8.51
C LEU A 175 9.30 9.66 -8.88
N HIS A 176 9.06 10.65 -8.02
CA HIS A 176 8.19 11.80 -8.33
C HIS A 176 8.80 12.76 -9.37
N GLY A 177 10.10 12.68 -9.67
CA GLY A 177 10.70 13.38 -10.80
C GLY A 177 10.27 12.81 -12.16
N CYS A 178 9.62 11.65 -12.17
CA CYS A 178 9.14 10.99 -13.37
C CYS A 178 7.84 11.62 -13.90
N GLU A 179 7.69 11.66 -15.22
CA GLU A 179 6.46 12.13 -15.86
C GLU A 179 5.25 11.28 -15.43
N PRO A 180 4.06 11.89 -15.19
CA PRO A 180 2.90 11.16 -14.70
C PRO A 180 2.49 9.93 -15.52
N GLY A 181 2.64 10.00 -16.86
CA GLY A 181 2.32 8.89 -17.77
C GLY A 181 3.27 7.69 -17.66
N LEU A 182 4.45 7.88 -17.06
CA LEU A 182 5.47 6.84 -16.89
C LEU A 182 5.52 6.27 -15.46
N LEU A 183 4.74 6.82 -14.52
CA LEU A 183 4.76 6.42 -13.12
C LEU A 183 4.43 4.94 -12.89
N SER A 184 3.54 4.36 -13.70
CA SER A 184 3.24 2.92 -13.58
C SER A 184 4.46 2.04 -13.89
N ARG A 185 5.21 2.39 -14.94
CA ARG A 185 6.47 1.72 -15.28
C ARG A 185 7.53 1.99 -14.21
N ALA A 186 7.62 3.24 -13.72
CA ALA A 186 8.59 3.62 -12.69
C ALA A 186 8.40 2.82 -11.40
N VAL A 187 7.15 2.65 -10.95
CA VAL A 187 6.81 1.83 -9.79
C VAL A 187 7.25 0.38 -9.99
N ALA A 188 6.97 -0.21 -11.15
CA ALA A 188 7.35 -1.59 -11.43
C ALA A 188 8.88 -1.77 -11.48
N GLU A 189 9.57 -0.93 -12.24
CA GLU A 189 11.01 -1.01 -12.44
C GLU A 189 11.78 -0.74 -11.13
N GLY A 190 11.40 0.31 -10.39
CA GLY A 190 11.97 0.61 -9.09
C GLY A 190 11.70 -0.49 -8.05
N GLY A 191 10.49 -1.05 -8.05
CA GLY A 191 10.12 -2.13 -7.14
C GLY A 191 10.95 -3.40 -7.38
N LEU A 192 11.18 -3.76 -8.65
CA LEU A 192 12.03 -4.88 -9.04
C LEU A 192 13.51 -4.66 -8.69
N VAL A 193 14.02 -3.43 -8.85
CA VAL A 193 15.39 -3.11 -8.42
C VAL A 193 15.55 -3.33 -6.91
N VAL A 194 14.59 -2.87 -6.11
CA VAL A 194 14.61 -3.11 -4.65
C VAL A 194 14.48 -4.60 -4.33
N LEU A 195 13.60 -5.31 -5.04
CA LEU A 195 13.37 -6.75 -4.84
C LEU A 195 14.65 -7.58 -5.07
N ASN A 196 15.50 -7.16 -5.99
CA ASN A 196 16.76 -7.85 -6.31
C ASN A 196 17.86 -7.65 -5.25
N CYS A 197 17.77 -6.63 -4.39
CA CYS A 197 18.80 -6.34 -3.39
C CYS A 197 18.34 -6.50 -1.94
N ALA A 198 17.03 -6.42 -1.68
CA ALA A 198 16.45 -6.54 -0.34
C ALA A 198 16.04 -7.99 -0.06
N PRO A 199 16.14 -8.47 1.20
CA PRO A 199 15.79 -9.84 1.56
C PRO A 199 14.26 -10.02 1.68
N VAL A 200 13.51 -9.65 0.64
CA VAL A 200 12.05 -9.81 0.62
C VAL A 200 11.72 -11.29 0.47
N VAL A 201 10.98 -11.82 1.44
CA VAL A 201 10.62 -13.24 1.47
C VAL A 201 9.16 -13.48 1.10
N LEU A 202 8.28 -12.49 1.30
CA LEU A 202 6.85 -12.63 1.01
C LEU A 202 6.18 -11.26 0.88
N GLY A 203 5.15 -11.18 0.04
CA GLY A 203 4.19 -10.08 0.02
C GLY A 203 2.83 -10.52 0.54
N LEU A 204 2.17 -9.69 1.34
CA LEU A 204 0.77 -9.84 1.73
C LEU A 204 -0.04 -8.67 1.15
N ALA A 205 -0.73 -8.96 0.05
CA ALA A 205 -1.61 -8.03 -0.62
C ALA A 205 -2.99 -8.00 0.05
N VAL A 206 -3.46 -6.80 0.35
CA VAL A 206 -4.80 -6.53 0.88
C VAL A 206 -5.69 -6.00 -0.26
N LEU A 207 -6.86 -6.61 -0.44
CA LEU A 207 -7.90 -6.12 -1.34
C LEU A 207 -9.14 -5.75 -0.52
N GLU A 208 -9.77 -4.64 -0.90
CA GLU A 208 -10.96 -4.12 -0.24
C GLU A 208 -12.19 -4.24 -1.15
N ASP A 209 -13.38 -4.29 -0.54
CA ASP A 209 -14.65 -4.12 -1.25
C ASP A 209 -14.99 -2.64 -1.49
N SER A 210 -16.17 -2.38 -2.06
CA SER A 210 -16.62 -1.02 -2.40
C SER A 210 -16.91 -0.13 -1.19
N TYR A 211 -16.94 -0.69 0.02
CA TYR A 211 -17.09 0.02 1.29
C TYR A 211 -15.79 0.05 2.10
N GLU A 212 -14.66 -0.19 1.43
CA GLU A 212 -13.32 -0.21 2.02
C GLU A 212 -13.18 -1.24 3.18
N GLN A 213 -13.97 -2.31 3.15
CA GLN A 213 -13.79 -3.45 4.06
C GLN A 213 -12.72 -4.38 3.51
N THR A 214 -11.91 -4.99 4.37
CA THR A 214 -10.97 -6.04 3.95
C THR A 214 -11.74 -7.23 3.41
N ARG A 215 -11.66 -7.46 2.10
CA ARG A 215 -12.39 -8.50 1.39
C ARG A 215 -11.56 -9.75 1.14
N LYS A 216 -10.27 -9.57 0.87
CA LYS A 216 -9.39 -10.65 0.45
C LYS A 216 -7.94 -10.34 0.82
N LEU A 217 -7.24 -11.37 1.26
CA LEU A 217 -5.81 -11.35 1.50
C LEU A 217 -5.14 -12.34 0.56
N VAL A 218 -4.05 -11.92 -0.07
CA VAL A 218 -3.31 -12.77 -1.02
C VAL A 218 -1.84 -12.69 -0.69
N ALA A 219 -1.22 -13.83 -0.40
CA ALA A 219 0.22 -13.92 -0.29
C ALA A 219 0.83 -14.13 -1.68
N LEU A 220 1.87 -13.37 -2.00
CA LEU A 220 2.64 -13.51 -3.23
C LEU A 220 4.09 -13.85 -2.89
N GLN A 221 4.67 -14.76 -3.66
CA GLN A 221 6.12 -14.97 -3.69
C GLN A 221 6.79 -13.76 -4.36
N PRO A 222 8.02 -13.39 -3.98
CA PRO A 222 8.76 -12.30 -4.62
C PRO A 222 8.73 -12.34 -6.16
N GLU A 223 8.99 -13.50 -6.75
CA GLU A 223 8.97 -13.77 -8.19
C GLU A 223 7.62 -13.49 -8.86
N ASP A 224 6.53 -13.57 -8.10
CA ASP A 224 5.17 -13.36 -8.57
C ASP A 224 4.70 -11.91 -8.41
N PHE A 225 5.46 -11.02 -7.78
CA PHE A 225 4.98 -9.65 -7.50
C PHE A 225 4.53 -8.92 -8.76
N LEU A 226 5.29 -9.04 -9.86
CA LEU A 226 4.97 -8.36 -11.11
C LEU A 226 3.63 -8.86 -11.68
N HIS A 227 3.50 -10.15 -11.94
CA HIS A 227 2.29 -10.70 -12.58
C HIS A 227 1.09 -10.77 -11.61
N GLY A 228 1.33 -11.12 -10.36
CA GLY A 228 0.34 -11.23 -9.30
C GLY A 228 -0.29 -9.88 -8.97
N GLU A 229 0.51 -8.83 -8.77
CA GLU A 229 -0.01 -7.49 -8.47
C GLU A 229 -0.87 -6.96 -9.63
N LYS A 230 -0.43 -7.15 -10.88
CA LYS A 230 -1.19 -6.76 -12.08
C LYS A 230 -2.58 -7.43 -12.13
N SER A 231 -2.65 -8.72 -11.82
CA SER A 231 -3.91 -9.46 -11.78
C SER A 231 -4.83 -9.00 -10.65
N LEU A 232 -4.26 -8.79 -9.46
CA LEU A 232 -5.01 -8.31 -8.29
C LEU A 232 -5.50 -6.86 -8.46
N LEU A 233 -4.74 -6.01 -9.18
CA LEU A 233 -5.17 -4.65 -9.49
C LEU A 233 -6.39 -4.64 -10.41
N LYS A 234 -6.46 -5.56 -11.39
CA LYS A 234 -7.65 -5.75 -12.23
C LYS A 234 -8.86 -6.16 -11.39
N GLU A 235 -8.69 -7.06 -10.42
CA GLU A 235 -9.75 -7.44 -9.48
C GLU A 235 -10.18 -6.25 -8.62
N ALA A 236 -9.23 -5.50 -8.04
CA ALA A 236 -9.52 -4.34 -7.20
C ALA A 236 -10.32 -3.24 -7.94
N ARG A 237 -10.08 -3.05 -9.24
CA ARG A 237 -10.87 -2.11 -10.07
C ARG A 237 -12.35 -2.44 -10.13
N GLN A 238 -12.75 -3.71 -10.02
CA GLN A 238 -14.16 -4.12 -10.07
C GLN A 238 -14.96 -3.67 -8.84
N PHE A 239 -14.27 -3.28 -7.76
CA PHE A 239 -14.88 -2.83 -6.52
C PHE A 239 -14.85 -1.31 -6.36
N LEU A 240 -14.29 -0.56 -7.32
CA LEU A 240 -14.36 0.89 -7.28
C LEU A 240 -15.81 1.36 -7.51
N PRO A 241 -16.33 2.24 -6.65
CA PRO A 241 -17.62 2.86 -6.91
C PRO A 241 -17.54 3.78 -8.13
N GLY A 242 -18.66 3.94 -8.82
CA GLY A 242 -18.82 4.87 -9.94
C GLY A 242 -20.04 5.77 -9.74
N LEU A 243 -20.10 6.86 -10.49
CA LEU A 243 -21.30 7.70 -10.53
C LEU A 243 -22.49 6.91 -11.12
N PRO A 244 -23.74 7.24 -10.75
CA PRO A 244 -24.93 6.48 -11.18
C PRO A 244 -25.24 6.64 -12.67
N THR A 245 -24.53 7.54 -13.36
CA THR A 245 -24.61 7.82 -14.78
C THR A 245 -23.22 8.21 -15.27
N ALA A 246 -22.95 7.92 -16.55
CA ALA A 246 -21.76 8.38 -17.26
C ALA A 246 -21.96 9.74 -17.95
N ASP A 247 -23.22 10.20 -18.06
CA ASP A 247 -23.61 11.44 -18.73
C ASP A 247 -24.08 12.47 -17.69
N LEU A 248 -23.29 13.54 -17.54
CA LEU A 248 -23.46 14.60 -16.54
C LEU A 248 -22.92 15.93 -17.05
N ASP A 249 -23.74 16.99 -17.01
CA ASP A 249 -23.28 18.36 -17.28
C ASP A 249 -22.53 18.98 -16.08
N VAL A 250 -23.04 18.73 -14.86
CA VAL A 250 -22.53 19.33 -13.62
C VAL A 250 -22.48 18.28 -12.50
N LEU A 251 -21.32 18.17 -11.86
CA LEU A 251 -21.13 17.41 -10.62
C LEU A 251 -20.80 18.35 -9.47
N VAL A 252 -21.65 18.37 -8.44
CA VAL A 252 -21.38 19.10 -7.19
C VAL A 252 -20.92 18.09 -6.15
N VAL A 253 -19.71 18.28 -5.64
CA VAL A 253 -19.10 17.42 -4.61
C VAL A 253 -19.19 18.13 -3.27
N ASP A 254 -19.87 17.50 -2.30
CA ASP A 254 -20.13 18.08 -0.98
C ASP A 254 -18.88 18.14 -0.10
N GLN A 255 -17.97 17.16 -0.21
CA GLN A 255 -16.77 17.06 0.62
C GLN A 255 -15.52 16.67 -0.19
N ILE A 256 -14.41 17.36 0.07
CA ILE A 256 -13.10 17.08 -0.53
C ILE A 256 -12.00 17.16 0.54
N GLY A 257 -10.94 16.37 0.39
CA GLY A 257 -9.81 16.41 1.32
C GLY A 257 -8.75 15.35 1.02
N LYS A 258 -7.48 15.63 1.34
CA LYS A 258 -6.37 14.67 1.17
C LYS A 258 -6.53 13.39 1.98
N ASN A 259 -7.28 13.48 3.07
CA ASN A 259 -7.69 12.37 3.93
C ASN A 259 -8.79 11.50 3.31
N ILE A 260 -9.53 12.02 2.32
CA ILE A 260 -10.55 11.26 1.55
C ILE A 260 -9.87 10.57 0.36
N SER A 261 -9.16 11.35 -0.46
CA SER A 261 -8.40 10.86 -1.63
C SER A 261 -7.08 11.60 -1.72
N GLY A 262 -6.03 10.97 -2.23
CA GLY A 262 -4.70 11.60 -2.33
C GLY A 262 -4.70 12.94 -3.08
N THR A 263 -5.60 13.10 -4.06
CA THR A 263 -5.80 14.32 -4.85
C THR A 263 -6.88 15.25 -4.30
N GLY A 264 -7.50 14.93 -3.17
CA GLY A 264 -8.63 15.67 -2.58
C GLY A 264 -9.99 15.07 -2.95
N MET A 265 -10.19 14.75 -4.22
CA MET A 265 -11.36 14.04 -4.76
C MET A 265 -10.93 12.69 -5.32
N ASP A 266 -11.79 11.67 -5.30
CA ASP A 266 -11.45 10.39 -5.93
C ASP A 266 -11.65 10.48 -7.45
N THR A 267 -10.54 10.65 -8.17
CA THR A 267 -10.51 10.80 -9.63
C THR A 267 -10.97 9.55 -10.36
N ASN A 268 -10.94 8.38 -9.70
CA ASN A 268 -11.50 7.15 -10.26
C ASN A 268 -13.03 7.22 -10.27
N VAL A 269 -13.63 7.78 -9.21
CA VAL A 269 -15.10 7.87 -9.06
C VAL A 269 -15.66 8.97 -9.95
N ILE A 270 -15.03 10.16 -9.93
CA ILE A 270 -15.52 11.30 -10.73
C ILE A 270 -15.16 11.19 -12.22
N GLY A 271 -14.30 10.23 -12.60
CA GLY A 271 -13.90 10.00 -13.99
C GLY A 271 -13.09 11.13 -14.63
N ARG A 272 -12.46 12.01 -13.84
CA ARG A 272 -11.74 13.18 -14.34
C ARG A 272 -10.46 13.47 -13.57
N LEU A 273 -9.37 13.69 -14.30
CA LEU A 273 -8.10 14.21 -13.79
C LEU A 273 -7.99 15.70 -14.12
N ARG A 274 -7.27 16.47 -13.29
CA ARG A 274 -6.95 17.87 -13.60
C ARG A 274 -6.00 17.89 -14.81
N ILE A 275 -6.44 18.51 -15.90
CA ILE A 275 -5.61 18.81 -17.07
C ILE A 275 -5.28 20.30 -16.99
N GLN A 276 -4.00 20.63 -16.93
CA GLN A 276 -3.55 22.01 -17.06
C GLN A 276 -3.46 22.29 -18.57
N GLY A 277 -4.35 23.16 -19.06
CA GLY A 277 -4.37 23.60 -20.45
C GLY A 277 -3.23 24.57 -20.77
#